data_AF-A0A3D5E9H9-F1
#
_entry.id   AF-A0A3D5E9H9-F1
#
_cell.length_a   1.000
_cell.length_b   1.000
_cell.length_c   1.000
_cell.angle_alpha   90.00
_cell.angle_beta   90.00
_cell.angle_gamma   90.00
#
_symmetry.space_group_name_H-M   'P 1'
#
loop_
_entity.id
_entity.type
_entity.pdbx_description
1 polymer ?
#
loop_
_entity_poly.entity_id
_entity_poly.type
_entity_poly.pdbx_seq_one_letter_code
_entity_poly.pdbx_strand_id
1 'polypeptide(L)'
;MSGFRARARAEIESGPPAATLSPILRKLVADSQDQLAAASPSDARARAQAVRSYSVAHLDELHQQLRESCARNGTGYHVASNAEEAVAIVSKLLGDARRIAKSKSMVAEEVGLTGALRLQSREVLETDIGEYIVDIEARGPSHITAPALHLNRARIRELLEEAGADVPDDDPVRLSRTVRDVVDQFFVDVDAGITGANAVIASSGRIVIVENEGNVSLGVTRPPLHIAITGMEKVVADEESALAILQVLAPSATAQPLTAYTHFLGGPEAGRERHLVVVDNGRSEILADDRYRDVLRCIRCGACMNACPVYTAAGGLSYGSPYMGPIGAVISPLLWRDGRHADLPSASSLCGRCTEVCPVGIPLHRMLLDLRSVESESQGSKVGHLVWRLWKLGYAGAQGRVASWLARLGLKLGAVLPSLPVVDARPLPTPNPPRDPTMLIPFDTIEPEPELEPSSPFADVSSLFRERAAAVGATVTEIAKARDGDHRVRATAAVASTGSVLLTGKEAARANLMDSRRIVVEVIEDTIVRYPQDLASFLTPEGDLLILTGASRTADIEKRIVRGIHGPEELVVEVGSS
;
A
#
# COMPACT_ATOMS: atom_id res chain seq x y z
N MET A 1 0.13 26.97 -6.03
CA MET A 1 0.76 25.68 -6.36
C MET A 1 0.57 25.42 -7.85
N SER A 2 1.56 24.86 -8.54
CA SER A 2 1.39 24.40 -9.94
C SER A 2 0.39 23.25 -9.97
N GLY A 3 -0.53 23.18 -10.95
CA GLY A 3 -1.49 22.07 -11.06
C GLY A 3 -0.85 20.78 -11.60
N PHE A 4 -1.59 19.67 -11.54
CA PHE A 4 -1.14 18.32 -11.91
C PHE A 4 -0.49 18.28 -13.28
N ARG A 5 -1.09 18.93 -14.29
CA ARG A 5 -0.53 18.95 -15.65
C ARG A 5 0.85 19.61 -15.72
N ALA A 6 1.08 20.66 -14.93
CA ALA A 6 2.36 21.34 -14.88
C ALA A 6 3.42 20.49 -14.15
N ARG A 7 3.04 19.87 -13.03
CA ARG A 7 3.91 18.92 -12.31
C ARG A 7 4.26 17.71 -13.19
N ALA A 8 3.26 17.12 -13.84
CA ALA A 8 3.44 16.01 -14.78
C ALA A 8 4.34 16.36 -15.96
N ARG A 9 4.20 17.56 -16.53
CA ARG A 9 5.13 18.03 -17.56
C ARG A 9 6.55 18.10 -17.04
N ALA A 10 6.77 18.72 -15.88
CA ALA A 10 8.09 18.84 -15.27
C ALA A 10 8.74 17.48 -15.01
N GLU A 11 7.99 16.52 -14.44
CA GLU A 11 8.49 15.16 -14.22
C GLU A 11 8.86 14.49 -15.55
N ILE A 12 7.99 14.56 -16.57
CA ILE A 12 8.24 13.97 -17.90
C ILE A 12 9.47 14.59 -18.58
N GLU A 13 9.65 15.91 -18.46
CA GLU A 13 10.80 16.63 -19.02
C GLU A 13 12.10 16.31 -18.29
N SER A 14 12.06 16.07 -16.97
CA SER A 14 13.22 15.70 -16.17
C SER A 14 13.73 14.28 -16.43
N GLY A 15 12.82 13.37 -16.76
CA GLY A 15 13.13 11.99 -17.12
C GLY A 15 11.83 11.22 -17.33
N PRO A 16 11.63 10.51 -18.46
CA PRO A 16 10.34 9.96 -18.82
C PRO A 16 9.93 8.82 -17.87
N PRO A 17 9.00 9.03 -16.91
CA PRO A 17 8.67 8.00 -15.91
C PRO A 17 8.13 6.74 -16.57
N ALA A 18 7.45 6.91 -17.71
CA ALA A 18 6.91 5.83 -18.52
C ALA A 18 7.94 4.79 -18.93
N ALA A 19 9.20 5.18 -19.19
CA ALA A 19 10.25 4.26 -19.62
C ALA A 19 10.60 3.25 -18.52
N THR A 20 10.63 3.70 -17.26
CA THR A 20 10.93 2.88 -16.08
C THR A 20 9.68 2.19 -15.54
N LEU A 21 8.60 2.93 -15.32
CA LEU A 21 7.42 2.45 -14.60
C LEU A 21 6.57 1.50 -15.43
N SER A 22 6.37 1.77 -16.72
CA SER A 22 5.44 0.99 -17.55
C SER A 22 5.79 -0.50 -17.67
N PRO A 23 7.05 -0.92 -17.91
CA PRO A 23 7.39 -2.36 -17.93
C PRO A 23 7.24 -3.02 -16.56
N ILE A 24 7.73 -2.36 -15.49
CA ILE A 24 7.69 -2.87 -14.12
C ILE A 24 6.24 -3.09 -13.67
N LEU A 25 5.39 -2.08 -13.83
CA LEU A 25 4.01 -2.12 -13.35
C LEU A 25 3.12 -3.03 -14.20
N ARG A 26 3.34 -3.13 -15.52
CA ARG A 26 2.62 -4.12 -16.35
C ARG A 26 2.90 -5.54 -15.89
N LYS A 27 4.18 -5.90 -15.69
CA LYS A 27 4.55 -7.21 -15.15
C LYS A 27 3.95 -7.41 -13.76
N LEU A 28 4.04 -6.40 -12.88
CA LEU A 28 3.50 -6.51 -11.53
C LEU A 28 1.98 -6.73 -11.50
N VAL A 29 1.23 -6.11 -12.41
CA VAL A 29 -0.23 -6.33 -12.53
C VAL A 29 -0.53 -7.78 -12.94
N ALA A 30 0.21 -8.33 -13.91
CA ALA A 30 0.10 -9.73 -14.31
C ALA A 30 0.45 -10.68 -13.15
N ASP A 31 1.64 -10.49 -12.55
CA ASP A 31 2.11 -11.27 -11.39
C ASP A 31 1.08 -11.25 -10.24
N SER A 32 0.42 -10.10 -10.01
CA SER A 32 -0.59 -9.96 -8.96
C SER A 32 -1.88 -10.74 -9.26
N GLN A 33 -2.26 -10.85 -10.53
CA GLN A 33 -3.42 -11.65 -10.95
C GLN A 33 -3.15 -13.14 -10.73
N ASP A 34 -1.97 -13.61 -11.13
CA ASP A 34 -1.54 -14.99 -10.94
C ASP A 34 -1.43 -15.33 -9.46
N GLN A 35 -0.83 -14.43 -8.66
CA GLN A 35 -0.67 -14.63 -7.22
C GLN A 35 -2.02 -14.68 -6.50
N LEU A 36 -2.98 -13.83 -6.88
CA LEU A 36 -4.34 -13.88 -6.34
C LEU A 36 -5.03 -15.19 -6.69
N ALA A 37 -4.91 -15.67 -7.93
CA ALA A 37 -5.49 -16.93 -8.37
C ALA A 37 -4.86 -18.15 -7.67
N ALA A 38 -3.55 -18.10 -7.41
CA ALA A 38 -2.80 -19.20 -6.81
C ALA A 38 -2.94 -19.28 -5.27
N ALA A 39 -2.83 -18.13 -4.59
CA ALA A 39 -2.72 -18.10 -3.12
C ALA A 39 -4.03 -17.75 -2.40
N SER A 40 -5.10 -17.40 -3.13
CA SER A 40 -6.37 -17.01 -2.51
C SER A 40 -7.53 -17.85 -3.04
N PRO A 41 -8.54 -18.15 -2.20
CA PRO A 41 -9.77 -18.74 -2.69
C PRO A 41 -10.54 -17.75 -3.57
N SER A 42 -11.41 -18.26 -4.43
CA SER A 42 -12.11 -17.48 -5.46
C SER A 42 -12.98 -16.34 -4.91
N ASP A 43 -13.46 -16.46 -3.68
CA ASP A 43 -14.28 -15.49 -2.98
C ASP A 43 -13.49 -14.53 -2.07
N ALA A 44 -12.14 -14.62 -2.02
CA ALA A 44 -11.30 -13.78 -1.16
C ALA A 44 -11.56 -12.28 -1.33
N ARG A 45 -11.73 -11.82 -2.58
CA ARG A 45 -12.07 -10.41 -2.89
C ARG A 45 -13.45 -10.03 -2.34
N ALA A 46 -14.44 -10.91 -2.45
CA ALA A 46 -15.78 -10.67 -1.94
C ALA A 46 -15.77 -10.57 -0.41
N ARG A 47 -15.03 -11.44 0.29
CA ARG A 47 -14.86 -11.37 1.74
C ARG A 47 -14.15 -10.10 2.19
N ALA A 48 -13.03 -9.75 1.56
CA ALA A 48 -12.31 -8.51 1.89
C ALA A 48 -13.18 -7.26 1.67
N GLN A 49 -13.97 -7.23 0.59
CA GLN A 49 -14.94 -6.17 0.34
C GLN A 49 -16.04 -6.13 1.40
N ALA A 50 -16.59 -7.28 1.80
CA ALA A 50 -17.63 -7.37 2.83
C ALA A 50 -17.11 -6.86 4.18
N VAL A 51 -15.93 -7.32 4.61
CA VAL A 51 -15.26 -6.88 5.84
C VAL A 51 -15.07 -5.37 5.87
N ARG A 52 -14.50 -4.79 4.81
CA ARG A 52 -14.28 -3.34 4.76
C ARG A 52 -15.57 -2.56 4.67
N SER A 53 -16.60 -3.09 3.99
CA SER A 53 -17.93 -2.45 3.95
C SER A 53 -18.60 -2.45 5.31
N TYR A 54 -18.53 -3.58 6.04
CA TYR A 54 -19.01 -3.68 7.41
C TYR A 54 -18.26 -2.69 8.32
N SER A 55 -16.92 -2.66 8.21
CA SER A 55 -16.07 -1.77 9.02
C SER A 55 -16.44 -0.31 8.83
N VAL A 56 -16.58 0.15 7.59
CA VAL A 56 -16.96 1.54 7.28
C VAL A 56 -18.39 1.84 7.74
N ALA A 57 -19.32 0.89 7.67
CA ALA A 57 -20.71 1.09 8.09
C ALA A 57 -20.89 1.14 9.61
N HIS A 58 -19.96 0.59 10.40
CA HIS A 58 -20.06 0.48 11.86
C HIS A 58 -18.84 1.11 12.57
N LEU A 59 -18.22 2.14 12.00
CA LEU A 59 -16.98 2.72 12.54
C LEU A 59 -17.11 3.16 14.00
N ASP A 60 -18.23 3.80 14.36
CA ASP A 60 -18.43 4.30 15.74
C ASP A 60 -18.47 3.15 16.76
N GLU A 61 -19.26 2.11 16.47
CA GLU A 61 -19.38 0.90 17.32
C GLU A 61 -18.03 0.18 17.44
N LEU A 62 -17.32 0.04 16.31
CA LEU A 62 -16.01 -0.61 16.28
C LEU A 62 -14.95 0.19 17.04
N HIS A 63 -14.96 1.53 16.99
CA HIS A 63 -14.05 2.35 17.77
C HIS A 63 -14.38 2.36 19.26
N GLN A 64 -15.66 2.26 19.63
CA GLN A 64 -16.05 2.06 21.02
C GLN A 64 -15.49 0.74 21.56
N GLN A 65 -15.72 -0.36 20.85
CA GLN A 65 -15.20 -1.68 21.23
C GLN A 65 -13.66 -1.69 21.25
N LEU A 66 -13.03 -1.08 20.25
CA LEU A 66 -11.57 -0.95 20.18
C LEU A 66 -11.00 -0.23 21.40
N ARG A 67 -11.62 0.88 21.83
CA ARG A 67 -11.20 1.63 23.02
C ARG A 67 -11.26 0.77 24.28
N GLU A 68 -12.33 0.00 24.45
CA GLU A 68 -12.49 -0.94 25.57
C GLU A 68 -11.44 -2.05 25.54
N SER A 69 -11.15 -2.59 24.36
CA SER A 69 -10.12 -3.62 24.18
C SER A 69 -8.70 -3.11 24.40
N CYS A 70 -8.37 -1.90 23.92
CA CYS A 70 -7.10 -1.23 24.21
C CYS A 70 -6.93 -0.98 25.72
N ALA A 71 -7.99 -0.54 26.40
CA ALA A 71 -7.94 -0.38 27.86
C ALA A 71 -7.69 -1.72 28.59
N ARG A 72 -8.32 -2.81 28.13
CA ARG A 72 -8.10 -4.16 28.70
C ARG A 72 -6.67 -4.66 28.51
N ASN A 73 -6.05 -4.40 27.34
CA ASN A 73 -4.70 -4.89 27.03
C ASN A 73 -3.57 -3.90 27.41
N GLY A 74 -3.90 -2.77 28.04
CA GLY A 74 -2.93 -1.76 28.48
C GLY A 74 -2.40 -0.84 27.39
N THR A 75 -2.99 -0.83 26.20
CA THR A 75 -2.65 0.11 25.12
C THR A 75 -3.40 1.42 25.31
N GLY A 76 -2.71 2.55 25.35
CA GLY A 76 -3.37 3.85 25.41
C GLY A 76 -4.05 4.20 24.08
N TYR A 77 -5.32 4.58 24.11
CA TYR A 77 -6.11 4.93 22.92
C TYR A 77 -6.35 6.44 22.86
N HIS A 78 -5.94 7.08 21.77
CA HIS A 78 -6.04 8.53 21.56
C HIS A 78 -6.71 8.83 20.23
N VAL A 79 -7.47 9.92 20.16
CA VAL A 79 -8.14 10.36 18.93
C VAL A 79 -7.72 11.79 18.62
N ALA A 80 -7.41 12.06 17.36
CA ALA A 80 -7.12 13.37 16.82
C ALA A 80 -8.14 13.72 15.74
N SER A 81 -8.79 14.86 15.85
CA SER A 81 -9.72 15.37 14.84
C SER A 81 -9.00 15.87 13.59
N ASN A 82 -7.75 16.34 13.70
CA ASN A 82 -6.99 16.92 12.60
C ASN A 82 -5.47 16.72 12.76
N ALA A 83 -4.70 17.18 11.76
CA ALA A 83 -3.25 17.07 11.74
C ALA A 83 -2.54 17.75 12.93
N GLU A 84 -2.97 18.94 13.33
CA GLU A 84 -2.36 19.69 14.44
C GLU A 84 -2.52 18.94 15.77
N GLU A 85 -3.72 18.41 16.02
CA GLU A 85 -4.00 17.62 17.21
C GLU A 85 -3.24 16.30 17.21
N ALA A 86 -3.12 15.63 16.05
CA ALA A 86 -2.34 14.39 15.93
C ALA A 86 -0.87 14.64 16.30
N VAL A 87 -0.27 15.71 15.78
CA VAL A 87 1.10 16.12 16.12
C VAL A 87 1.21 16.47 17.60
N ALA A 88 0.24 17.18 18.18
CA ALA A 88 0.25 17.56 19.59
C ALA A 88 0.17 16.33 20.52
N ILE A 89 -0.69 15.36 20.21
CA ILE A 89 -0.82 14.11 20.96
C ILE A 89 0.48 13.32 20.90
N VAL A 90 1.04 13.10 19.70
CA VAL A 90 2.30 12.37 19.55
C VAL A 90 3.43 13.08 20.29
N SER A 91 3.55 14.40 20.16
CA SER A 91 4.58 15.20 20.86
C SER A 91 4.46 15.08 22.39
N LYS A 92 3.23 15.06 22.91
CA LYS A 92 2.96 14.88 24.34
C LYS A 92 3.37 13.48 24.82
N LEU A 93 3.03 12.44 24.05
CA LEU A 93 3.38 11.05 24.37
C LEU A 93 4.90 10.83 24.34
N LEU A 94 5.59 11.46 23.40
CA LEU A 94 7.04 11.38 23.31
C LEU A 94 7.75 12.01 24.51
N GLY A 95 7.16 13.01 25.19
CA GLY A 95 7.79 13.68 26.33
C GLY A 95 9.20 14.16 25.98
N ASP A 96 10.20 13.70 26.73
CA ASP A 96 11.62 14.04 26.56
C ASP A 96 12.37 13.14 25.53
N ALA A 97 11.70 12.17 24.90
CA ALA A 97 12.31 11.26 23.92
C ALA A 97 12.94 12.03 22.74
N ARG A 98 14.23 11.84 22.50
CA ARG A 98 14.98 12.59 21.48
C ARG A 98 15.21 11.79 20.22
N ARG A 99 15.51 10.49 20.34
CA ARG A 99 15.84 9.58 19.23
C ARG A 99 14.63 8.73 18.88
N ILE A 100 14.03 9.00 17.71
CA ILE A 100 12.75 8.43 17.30
C ILE A 100 12.94 7.64 16.01
N ALA A 101 12.72 6.34 16.09
CA ALA A 101 12.67 5.47 14.92
C ALA A 101 11.26 5.48 14.35
N LYS A 102 11.08 5.98 13.13
CA LYS A 102 9.79 5.99 12.44
C LYS A 102 9.81 4.97 11.31
N SER A 103 8.89 4.02 11.35
CA SER A 103 8.60 3.20 10.16
C SER A 103 7.63 3.94 9.25
N LYS A 104 7.56 3.47 8.01
CA LYS A 104 6.68 4.04 7.00
C LYS A 104 5.21 4.13 7.46
N SER A 105 4.65 5.34 7.34
CA SER A 105 3.24 5.60 7.65
C SER A 105 2.68 6.73 6.81
N MET A 106 1.73 6.39 5.93
CA MET A 106 1.02 7.37 5.10
C MET A 106 0.28 8.43 5.94
N VAL A 107 -0.21 8.06 7.13
CA VAL A 107 -0.94 8.98 8.01
C VAL A 107 0.03 9.91 8.72
N ALA A 108 1.24 9.46 9.05
CA ALA A 108 2.28 10.33 9.57
C ALA A 108 2.72 11.37 8.52
N GLU A 109 2.83 10.98 7.25
CA GLU A 109 3.06 11.92 6.14
C GLU A 109 1.88 12.86 5.95
N GLU A 110 0.64 12.35 6.01
CA GLU A 110 -0.59 13.15 5.88
C GLU A 110 -0.65 14.31 6.89
N VAL A 111 -0.23 14.06 8.14
CA VAL A 111 -0.25 15.09 9.19
C VAL A 111 1.06 15.88 9.31
N GLY A 112 2.05 15.61 8.46
CA GLY A 112 3.36 16.27 8.48
C GLY A 112 4.19 15.98 9.73
N LEU A 113 4.04 14.78 10.30
CA LEU A 113 4.60 14.43 11.61
C LEU A 113 6.13 14.56 11.66
N THR A 114 6.85 14.00 10.69
CA THR A 114 8.32 14.02 10.66
C THR A 114 8.86 15.44 10.67
N GLY A 115 8.30 16.33 9.84
CA GLY A 115 8.68 17.74 9.80
C GLY A 115 8.41 18.45 11.13
N ALA A 116 7.24 18.23 11.73
CA ALA A 116 6.88 18.83 13.00
C ALA A 116 7.80 18.39 14.16
N LEU A 117 8.15 17.11 14.23
CA LEU A 117 9.05 16.58 15.26
C LEU A 117 10.50 17.09 15.08
N ARG A 118 10.99 17.23 13.84
CA ARG A 118 12.30 17.82 13.54
C ARG A 118 12.37 19.30 13.94
N LEU A 119 11.30 20.07 13.75
CA LEU A 119 11.20 21.46 14.23
C LEU A 119 11.25 21.56 15.77
N GLN A 120 10.90 20.48 16.48
CA GLN A 120 11.06 20.35 17.93
C GLN A 120 12.46 19.85 18.33
N SER A 121 13.43 19.84 17.41
CA SER A 121 14.81 19.36 17.65
C SER A 121 14.91 17.87 18.03
N ARG A 122 13.92 17.06 17.65
CA ARG A 122 13.97 15.60 17.80
C ARG A 122 14.66 14.97 16.59
N GLU A 123 15.47 13.95 16.86
CA GLU A 123 16.17 13.17 15.85
C GLU A 123 15.23 12.06 15.36
N VAL A 124 14.61 12.28 14.21
CA VAL A 124 13.67 11.32 13.59
C VAL A 124 14.32 10.67 12.39
N LEU A 125 14.46 9.34 12.45
CA LEU A 125 15.00 8.53 11.36
C LEU A 125 13.89 7.66 10.75
N GLU A 126 13.71 7.73 9.43
CA GLU A 126 12.91 6.75 8.70
C GLU A 126 13.67 5.42 8.63
N THR A 127 13.03 4.33 9.04
CA THR A 127 13.68 3.01 9.14
C THR A 127 13.37 2.09 7.96
N ASP A 128 12.42 2.46 7.10
CA ASP A 128 12.18 1.78 5.82
C ASP A 128 13.20 2.29 4.81
N ILE A 129 13.89 1.38 4.11
CA ILE A 129 14.98 1.78 3.19
C ILE A 129 14.47 2.76 2.13
N GLY A 130 13.27 2.53 1.59
CA GLY A 130 12.69 3.39 0.57
C GLY A 130 12.36 4.79 1.10
N GLU A 131 11.76 4.87 2.29
CA GLU A 131 11.47 6.17 2.93
C GLU A 131 12.75 6.90 3.34
N TYR A 132 13.78 6.21 3.84
CA TYR A 132 15.07 6.81 4.18
C TYR A 132 15.72 7.50 2.97
N ILE A 133 15.75 6.82 1.82
CA ILE A 133 16.30 7.38 0.58
C ILE A 133 15.50 8.61 0.14
N VAL A 134 14.18 8.54 0.20
CA VAL A 134 13.28 9.62 -0.19
C VAL A 134 13.36 10.82 0.76
N ASP A 135 13.63 10.57 2.04
CA ASP A 135 13.83 11.60 3.06
C ASP A 135 15.12 12.40 2.80
N ILE A 136 16.20 11.73 2.36
CA ILE A 136 17.43 12.40 1.88
C ILE A 136 17.14 13.26 0.64
N GLU A 137 16.39 12.72 -0.32
CA GLU A 137 16.05 13.42 -1.57
C GLU A 137 15.12 14.63 -1.34
N ALA A 138 14.32 14.61 -0.26
CA ALA A 138 13.35 15.64 0.10
C ALA A 138 12.26 15.94 -0.96
N ARG A 139 11.94 14.96 -1.82
CA ARG A 139 10.85 15.07 -2.84
C ARG A 139 9.58 14.30 -2.47
N GLY A 140 9.64 13.48 -1.42
CA GLY A 140 8.51 12.68 -0.95
C GLY A 140 8.30 11.39 -1.76
N PRO A 141 7.42 10.49 -1.28
CA PRO A 141 7.29 9.16 -1.83
C PRO A 141 6.60 9.20 -3.20
N SER A 142 7.08 8.37 -4.12
CA SER A 142 6.45 8.19 -5.43
C SER A 142 5.44 7.06 -5.47
N HIS A 143 5.54 6.04 -4.62
CA HIS A 143 4.61 4.90 -4.60
C HIS A 143 4.28 4.43 -3.18
N ILE A 144 3.03 4.01 -2.94
CA ILE A 144 2.54 3.60 -1.61
C ILE A 144 3.29 2.39 -1.06
N THR A 145 3.81 1.49 -1.89
CA THR A 145 4.57 0.30 -1.44
C THR A 145 6.07 0.35 -1.74
N ALA A 146 6.49 1.29 -2.60
CA ALA A 146 7.87 1.41 -3.07
C ALA A 146 8.24 2.91 -3.15
N PRO A 147 8.48 3.59 -2.02
CA PRO A 147 8.60 5.05 -1.96
C PRO A 147 9.57 5.61 -3.00
N ALA A 148 10.75 4.99 -3.13
CA ALA A 148 11.82 5.35 -4.04
C ALA A 148 11.69 4.80 -5.48
N LEU A 149 10.51 4.35 -5.93
CA LEU A 149 10.31 3.70 -7.25
C LEU A 149 10.74 4.56 -8.46
N HIS A 150 10.79 5.88 -8.29
CA HIS A 150 11.24 6.84 -9.30
C HIS A 150 12.77 7.00 -9.39
N LEU A 151 13.52 6.41 -8.46
CA LEU A 151 14.97 6.48 -8.40
C LEU A 151 15.61 5.21 -8.96
N ASN A 152 16.71 5.38 -9.69
CA ASN A 152 17.57 4.28 -10.12
C ASN A 152 18.75 4.10 -9.14
N ARG A 153 19.48 2.99 -9.27
CA ARG A 153 20.59 2.65 -8.36
C ARG A 153 21.71 3.68 -8.35
N ALA A 154 22.04 4.26 -9.51
CA ALA A 154 23.04 5.31 -9.62
C ALA A 154 22.66 6.56 -8.81
N ARG A 155 21.40 7.01 -8.89
CA ARG A 155 20.93 8.16 -8.10
C ARG A 155 20.84 7.84 -6.61
N ILE A 156 20.44 6.62 -6.25
CA ILE A 156 20.45 6.17 -4.84
C ILE A 156 21.87 6.23 -4.27
N ARG A 157 22.87 5.76 -5.03
CA ARG A 157 24.28 5.85 -4.64
C ARG A 157 24.70 7.29 -4.39
N GLU A 158 24.41 8.21 -5.32
CA GLU A 158 24.72 9.64 -5.16
C GLU A 158 24.07 10.24 -3.90
N LEU A 159 22.80 9.93 -3.64
CA LEU A 159 22.10 10.39 -2.43
C LEU A 159 22.76 9.86 -1.15
N LEU A 160 23.22 8.62 -1.14
CA LEU A 160 23.95 8.05 0.00
C LEU A 160 25.34 8.69 0.17
N GLU A 161 26.06 8.99 -0.92
CA GLU A 161 27.32 9.75 -0.88
C GLU A 161 27.10 11.17 -0.34
N GLU A 162 26.03 11.85 -0.79
CA GLU A 162 25.61 13.18 -0.31
C GLU A 162 25.28 13.14 1.20
N ALA A 163 24.74 12.03 1.70
CA ALA A 163 24.48 11.78 3.12
C ALA A 163 25.72 11.34 3.93
N GLY A 164 26.89 11.24 3.28
CA GLY A 164 28.17 10.93 3.92
C GLY A 164 28.56 9.45 3.97
N ALA A 165 27.86 8.57 3.23
CA ALA A 165 28.21 7.16 3.14
C ALA A 165 29.32 6.91 2.10
N ASP A 166 30.18 5.93 2.36
CA ASP A 166 31.19 5.44 1.41
C ASP A 166 30.63 4.28 0.59
N VAL A 167 30.12 4.58 -0.61
CA VAL A 167 29.49 3.61 -1.52
C VAL A 167 30.15 3.63 -2.91
N PRO A 168 31.19 2.80 -3.14
CA PRO A 168 32.02 2.87 -4.35
C PRO A 168 31.32 2.42 -5.64
N ASP A 169 30.21 1.68 -5.54
CA ASP A 169 29.46 1.11 -6.66
C ASP A 169 27.94 1.18 -6.40
N ASP A 170 27.14 0.85 -7.42
CA ASP A 170 25.67 0.83 -7.36
C ASP A 170 25.09 -0.58 -7.15
N ASP A 171 25.88 -1.47 -6.53
CA ASP A 171 25.45 -2.83 -6.21
C ASP A 171 24.28 -2.79 -5.21
N PRO A 172 23.12 -3.39 -5.53
CA PRO A 172 21.93 -3.27 -4.69
C PRO A 172 22.09 -3.89 -3.30
N VAL A 173 22.94 -4.90 -3.14
CA VAL A 173 23.23 -5.50 -1.83
C VAL A 173 24.02 -4.51 -0.98
N ARG A 174 25.05 -3.87 -1.56
CA ARG A 174 25.85 -2.86 -0.84
C ARG A 174 25.02 -1.63 -0.46
N LEU A 175 24.23 -1.10 -1.39
CA LEU A 175 23.36 0.06 -1.13
C LEU A 175 22.38 -0.25 0.01
N SER A 176 21.70 -1.40 -0.05
CA SER A 176 20.74 -1.80 1.00
C SER A 176 21.40 -2.02 2.36
N ARG A 177 22.60 -2.63 2.38
CA ARG A 177 23.36 -2.83 3.63
C ARG A 177 23.87 -1.53 4.23
N THR A 178 24.22 -0.56 3.41
CA THR A 178 24.64 0.77 3.88
C THR A 178 23.50 1.44 4.65
N VAL A 179 22.28 1.43 4.11
CA VAL A 179 21.10 1.96 4.81
C VAL A 179 20.79 1.15 6.06
N ARG A 180 20.86 -0.19 5.97
CA ARG A 180 20.68 -1.08 7.12
C ARG A 180 21.63 -0.70 8.27
N ASP A 181 22.92 -0.53 8.00
CA ASP A 181 23.93 -0.28 9.04
C ASP A 181 23.66 1.06 9.76
N VAL A 182 23.17 2.09 9.04
CA VAL A 182 22.71 3.35 9.64
C VAL A 182 21.51 3.13 10.56
N VAL A 183 20.50 2.40 10.09
CA VAL A 183 19.29 2.11 10.86
C VAL A 183 19.61 1.26 12.10
N ASP A 184 20.45 0.23 11.96
CA ASP A 184 20.87 -0.62 13.07
C ASP A 184 21.61 0.18 14.15
N GLN A 185 22.52 1.06 13.75
CA GLN A 185 23.22 1.94 14.68
C GLN A 185 22.27 2.91 15.39
N PHE A 186 21.24 3.40 14.69
CA PHE A 186 20.25 4.29 15.28
C PHE A 186 19.42 3.61 16.38
N PHE A 187 19.16 2.31 16.22
CA PHE A 187 18.39 1.50 17.17
C PHE A 187 19.15 1.17 18.47
N VAL A 188 20.44 1.47 18.60
CA VAL A 188 21.23 1.19 19.81
C VAL A 188 20.71 1.98 21.02
N ASP A 189 20.42 3.26 20.84
CA ASP A 189 19.99 4.18 21.89
C ASP A 189 18.63 4.83 21.54
N VAL A 190 17.69 4.05 20.98
CA VAL A 190 16.38 4.58 20.56
C VAL A 190 15.45 4.83 21.75
N ASP A 191 14.81 5.99 21.80
CA ASP A 191 13.88 6.35 22.87
C ASP A 191 12.44 5.92 22.56
N ALA A 192 12.02 6.04 21.30
CA ALA A 192 10.66 5.75 20.87
C ALA A 192 10.59 5.19 19.45
N GLY A 193 9.63 4.29 19.22
CA GLY A 193 9.26 3.78 17.91
C GLY A 193 7.90 4.32 17.47
N ILE A 194 7.82 4.86 16.26
CA ILE A 194 6.55 5.28 15.64
C ILE A 194 6.28 4.40 14.42
N THR A 195 5.09 3.83 14.35
CA THR A 195 4.68 2.98 13.21
C THR A 195 3.34 3.40 12.63
N GLY A 196 3.08 3.01 11.39
CA GLY A 196 1.72 2.91 10.88
C GLY A 196 0.99 1.67 11.41
N ALA A 197 -0.25 1.50 10.95
CA ALA A 197 -0.99 0.24 11.06
C ALA A 197 -1.66 -0.11 9.72
N ASN A 198 -1.74 -1.39 9.38
CA ASN A 198 -2.50 -1.90 8.25
C ASN A 198 -3.95 -2.17 8.61
N ALA A 199 -4.19 -2.62 9.85
CA ALA A 199 -5.51 -2.70 10.48
C ALA A 199 -5.38 -2.56 12.00
N VAL A 200 -6.47 -2.22 12.67
CA VAL A 200 -6.60 -2.31 14.14
C VAL A 200 -7.85 -3.11 14.47
N ILE A 201 -7.76 -4.06 15.40
CA ILE A 201 -8.79 -5.06 15.64
C ILE A 201 -9.64 -4.63 16.84
N ALA A 202 -10.94 -4.42 16.64
CA ALA A 202 -11.84 -3.94 17.67
C ALA A 202 -12.02 -4.94 18.82
N SER A 203 -12.18 -6.24 18.51
CA SER A 203 -12.41 -7.30 19.50
C SER A 203 -11.28 -7.50 20.52
N SER A 204 -10.03 -7.35 20.09
CA SER A 204 -8.83 -7.67 20.89
C SER A 204 -7.94 -6.46 21.18
N GLY A 205 -8.15 -5.34 20.49
CA GLY A 205 -7.31 -4.15 20.61
C GLY A 205 -5.94 -4.32 19.97
N ARG A 206 -5.75 -5.35 19.13
CA ARG A 206 -4.48 -5.63 18.46
C ARG A 206 -4.22 -4.67 17.30
N ILE A 207 -2.94 -4.33 17.11
CA ILE A 207 -2.47 -3.53 15.98
C ILE A 207 -1.82 -4.47 14.96
N VAL A 208 -2.33 -4.45 13.73
CA VAL A 208 -1.82 -5.30 12.64
C VAL A 208 -0.87 -4.49 11.75
N ILE A 209 0.35 -4.98 11.58
CA ILE A 209 1.39 -4.33 10.76
C ILE A 209 2.06 -5.37 9.86
N VAL A 210 2.25 -5.04 8.59
CA VAL A 210 2.93 -5.90 7.62
C VAL A 210 4.26 -5.27 7.21
N GLU A 211 5.33 -6.06 7.14
CA GLU A 211 6.66 -5.59 6.72
C GLU A 211 7.47 -6.72 6.04
N ASN A 212 8.58 -6.35 5.38
CA ASN A 212 9.52 -7.32 4.80
C ASN A 212 10.94 -7.24 5.40
N GLU A 213 11.35 -6.09 5.93
CA GLU A 213 12.77 -5.82 6.22
C GLU A 213 13.19 -6.18 7.64
N GLY A 214 12.26 -6.19 8.60
CA GLY A 214 12.51 -6.41 10.03
C GLY A 214 12.63 -5.08 10.81
N ASN A 215 12.63 -3.93 10.13
CA ASN A 215 12.73 -2.61 10.74
C ASN A 215 11.53 -2.29 11.66
N VAL A 216 10.32 -2.76 11.31
CA VAL A 216 9.16 -2.60 12.21
C VAL A 216 9.34 -3.47 13.45
N SER A 217 9.82 -4.70 13.30
CA SER A 217 10.13 -5.59 14.42
C SER A 217 11.08 -4.92 15.41
N LEU A 218 12.16 -4.29 14.93
CA LEU A 218 13.04 -3.47 15.79
C LEU A 218 12.30 -2.29 16.43
N GLY A 219 11.50 -1.55 15.65
CA GLY A 219 10.73 -0.39 16.10
C GLY A 219 9.70 -0.67 17.19
N VAL A 220 9.14 -1.89 17.24
CA VAL A 220 8.14 -2.26 18.25
C VAL A 220 8.74 -3.05 19.42
N THR A 221 10.03 -3.42 19.35
CA THR A 221 10.68 -4.27 20.36
C THR A 221 11.96 -3.74 20.96
N ARG A 222 12.60 -2.71 20.43
CA ARG A 222 13.77 -2.07 21.07
C ARG A 222 13.39 -0.90 21.96
N PRO A 223 12.63 0.12 21.49
CA PRO A 223 12.33 1.28 22.31
C PRO A 223 11.38 0.95 23.46
N PRO A 224 11.48 1.66 24.60
CA PRO A 224 10.53 1.52 25.71
C PRO A 224 9.13 2.04 25.37
N LEU A 225 9.02 2.96 24.41
CA LEU A 225 7.77 3.57 23.96
C LEU A 225 7.47 3.22 22.49
N HIS A 226 6.28 2.69 22.23
CA HIS A 226 5.75 2.47 20.87
C HIS A 226 4.47 3.29 20.64
N ILE A 227 4.43 4.06 19.56
CA ILE A 227 3.25 4.81 19.13
C ILE A 227 2.86 4.35 17.72
N ALA A 228 1.68 3.73 17.59
CA ALA A 228 1.06 3.47 16.29
C ALA A 228 0.13 4.63 15.91
N ILE A 229 0.30 5.19 14.72
CA ILE A 229 -0.60 6.21 14.16
C ILE A 229 -1.37 5.67 12.95
N THR A 230 -2.69 5.83 12.95
CA THR A 230 -3.56 5.31 11.90
C THR A 230 -4.76 6.21 11.64
N GLY A 231 -5.34 6.11 10.44
CA GLY A 231 -6.63 6.71 10.15
C GLY A 231 -7.75 5.91 10.80
N MET A 232 -8.84 6.58 11.20
CA MET A 232 -10.00 5.95 11.82
C MET A 232 -10.63 4.84 10.98
N GLU A 233 -10.46 4.86 9.66
CA GLU A 233 -11.06 3.88 8.77
C GLU A 233 -10.44 2.48 8.92
N LYS A 234 -9.20 2.35 9.42
CA LYS A 234 -8.47 1.07 9.41
C LYS A 234 -8.90 0.07 10.48
N VAL A 235 -9.93 0.37 11.27
CA VAL A 235 -10.50 -0.60 12.21
C VAL A 235 -11.20 -1.74 11.48
N VAL A 236 -11.13 -2.94 12.05
CA VAL A 236 -11.86 -4.15 11.66
C VAL A 236 -12.47 -4.82 12.89
N ALA A 237 -13.50 -5.64 12.69
CA ALA A 237 -14.23 -6.27 13.80
C ALA A 237 -13.35 -7.21 14.63
N ASP A 238 -12.67 -8.13 13.97
CA ASP A 238 -11.96 -9.25 14.59
C ASP A 238 -10.74 -9.68 13.76
N GLU A 239 -10.02 -10.68 14.25
CA GLU A 239 -8.85 -11.23 13.59
C GLU A 239 -9.18 -11.93 12.26
N GLU A 240 -10.35 -12.56 12.14
CA GLU A 240 -10.78 -13.18 10.87
C GLU A 240 -10.97 -12.11 9.79
N SER A 241 -11.54 -10.97 10.16
CA SER A 241 -11.64 -9.78 9.32
C SER A 241 -10.26 -9.28 8.89
N ALA A 242 -9.27 -9.28 9.80
CA ALA A 242 -7.90 -8.93 9.46
C ALA A 242 -7.27 -9.94 8.48
N LEU A 243 -7.44 -11.24 8.70
CA LEU A 243 -6.96 -12.30 7.79
C LEU A 243 -7.59 -12.18 6.40
N ALA A 244 -8.87 -11.85 6.30
CA ALA A 244 -9.55 -11.62 5.02
C ALA A 244 -8.94 -10.45 4.22
N ILE A 245 -8.46 -9.40 4.90
CA ILE A 245 -7.73 -8.30 4.26
C ILE A 245 -6.34 -8.74 3.86
N LEU A 246 -5.60 -9.43 4.75
CA LEU A 246 -4.24 -9.90 4.49
C LEU A 246 -4.18 -10.83 3.27
N GLN A 247 -5.20 -11.67 3.10
CA GLN A 247 -5.37 -12.57 1.95
C GLN A 247 -5.28 -11.87 0.60
N VAL A 248 -5.70 -10.60 0.51
CA VAL A 248 -5.72 -9.85 -0.74
C VAL A 248 -4.72 -8.68 -0.77
N LEU A 249 -4.18 -8.28 0.38
CA LEU A 249 -3.33 -7.10 0.51
C LEU A 249 -2.03 -7.24 -0.28
N ALA A 250 -1.16 -8.17 0.12
CA ALA A 250 0.15 -8.38 -0.52
C ALA A 250 0.02 -8.94 -1.95
N PRO A 251 -0.92 -9.88 -2.25
CA PRO A 251 -1.11 -10.37 -3.61
C PRO A 251 -1.51 -9.28 -4.59
N SER A 252 -2.38 -8.34 -4.19
CA SER A 252 -2.79 -7.23 -5.06
C SER A 252 -1.74 -6.12 -5.17
N ALA A 253 -0.82 -6.03 -4.22
CA ALA A 253 0.12 -4.92 -4.08
C ALA A 253 1.46 -5.20 -4.75
N THR A 254 2.11 -6.28 -4.33
CA THR A 254 3.50 -6.62 -4.68
C THR A 254 3.63 -8.02 -5.26
N ALA A 255 2.50 -8.66 -5.62
CA ALA A 255 2.45 -10.05 -6.07
C ALA A 255 3.12 -11.04 -5.09
N GLN A 256 3.11 -10.73 -3.79
CA GLN A 256 3.58 -11.64 -2.75
C GLN A 256 2.39 -12.36 -2.13
N PRO A 257 2.50 -13.65 -1.75
CA PRO A 257 1.42 -14.34 -1.02
C PRO A 257 1.08 -13.62 0.28
N LEU A 258 2.12 -13.31 1.08
CA LEU A 258 2.12 -12.44 2.25
C LEU A 258 3.49 -11.73 2.31
N THR A 259 3.60 -10.68 3.10
CA THR A 259 4.91 -10.07 3.42
C THR A 259 5.71 -10.98 4.36
N ALA A 260 7.02 -10.75 4.47
CA ALA A 260 7.89 -11.59 5.29
C ALA A 260 7.43 -11.67 6.75
N TYR A 261 6.93 -10.56 7.30
CA TYR A 261 6.36 -10.51 8.65
C TYR A 261 4.99 -9.87 8.63
N THR A 262 4.02 -10.50 9.29
CA THR A 262 2.74 -9.90 9.64
C THR A 262 2.54 -9.98 11.14
N HIS A 263 2.59 -8.81 11.77
CA HIS A 263 2.50 -8.64 13.21
C HIS A 263 1.06 -8.44 13.63
N PHE A 264 0.65 -9.14 14.67
CA PHE A 264 -0.52 -8.80 15.47
C PHE A 264 -0.02 -8.44 16.87
N LEU A 265 0.08 -7.14 17.14
CA LEU A 265 0.64 -6.60 18.37
C LEU A 265 -0.48 -6.46 19.40
N GLY A 266 -0.38 -7.21 20.50
CA GLY A 266 -1.27 -7.14 21.66
C GLY A 266 -0.93 -5.98 22.59
N GLY A 267 -1.03 -6.21 23.91
CA GLY A 267 -0.58 -5.25 24.91
C GLY A 267 0.95 -5.03 24.89
N PRO A 268 1.45 -3.94 25.48
CA PRO A 268 2.89 -3.76 25.66
C PRO A 268 3.47 -4.83 26.61
N GLU A 269 4.75 -5.18 26.41
CA GLU A 269 5.49 -5.99 27.38
C GLU A 269 5.69 -5.21 28.70
N ALA A 270 5.96 -5.94 29.78
CA ALA A 270 6.19 -5.32 31.09
C ALA A 270 7.34 -4.29 31.03
N GLY A 271 7.08 -3.10 31.57
CA GLY A 271 8.05 -1.99 31.56
C GLY A 271 8.09 -1.20 30.25
N ARG A 272 7.17 -1.46 29.31
CA ARG A 272 7.03 -0.72 28.06
C ARG A 272 5.66 -0.07 27.95
N GLU A 273 5.59 0.93 27.08
CA GLU A 273 4.37 1.68 26.80
C GLU A 273 3.98 1.53 25.33
N ARG A 274 2.67 1.38 25.08
CA ARG A 274 2.12 1.31 23.73
C ARG A 274 0.91 2.22 23.62
N HIS A 275 0.88 3.02 22.55
CA HIS A 275 -0.22 3.91 22.25
C HIS A 275 -0.71 3.77 20.82
N LEU A 276 -2.02 3.87 20.63
CA LEU A 276 -2.70 3.98 19.36
C LEU A 276 -3.26 5.40 19.22
N VAL A 277 -2.80 6.13 18.21
CA VAL A 277 -3.30 7.46 17.83
C VAL A 277 -4.15 7.32 16.57
N VAL A 278 -5.45 7.51 16.72
CA VAL A 278 -6.44 7.45 15.64
C VAL A 278 -6.69 8.84 15.09
N VAL A 279 -6.54 9.02 13.78
CA VAL A 279 -6.66 10.31 13.10
C VAL A 279 -7.92 10.33 12.21
N ASP A 280 -8.77 11.32 12.44
CA ASP A 280 -9.91 11.62 11.57
C ASP A 280 -9.43 12.43 10.35
N ASN A 281 -9.02 13.68 10.56
CA ASN A 281 -8.51 14.59 9.52
C ASN A 281 -9.43 14.67 8.27
N GLY A 282 -10.74 14.78 8.50
CA GLY A 282 -11.77 14.92 7.46
C GLY A 282 -12.44 13.62 7.02
N ARG A 283 -12.05 12.47 7.59
CA ARG A 283 -12.68 11.16 7.32
C ARG A 283 -14.11 11.08 7.81
N SER A 284 -14.48 11.73 8.91
CA SER A 284 -15.86 11.81 9.39
C SER A 284 -16.77 12.52 8.36
N GLU A 285 -16.27 13.55 7.67
CA GLU A 285 -17.00 14.22 6.60
C GLU A 285 -17.12 13.36 5.33
N ILE A 286 -16.11 12.53 5.05
CA ILE A 286 -16.15 11.54 3.96
C ILE A 286 -17.15 10.44 4.28
N LEU A 287 -17.16 9.97 5.53
CA LEU A 287 -18.06 8.93 6.01
C LEU A 287 -19.53 9.33 5.87
N ALA A 288 -19.85 10.60 6.14
CA ALA A 288 -21.18 11.15 6.04
C ALA A 288 -21.67 11.36 4.58
N ASP A 289 -20.77 11.33 3.58
CA ASP A 289 -21.13 11.50 2.17
C ASP A 289 -21.23 10.15 1.46
N ASP A 290 -22.46 9.71 1.16
CA ASP A 290 -22.73 8.44 0.49
C ASP A 290 -22.02 8.28 -0.87
N ARG A 291 -21.65 9.38 -1.53
CA ARG A 291 -20.91 9.33 -2.81
C ARG A 291 -19.46 8.89 -2.61
N TYR A 292 -18.90 9.16 -1.43
CA TYR A 292 -17.47 9.02 -1.17
C TYR A 292 -17.13 8.07 -0.02
N ARG A 293 -18.07 7.71 0.87
CA ARG A 293 -17.85 6.81 2.02
C ARG A 293 -17.07 5.53 1.67
N ASP A 294 -17.32 4.98 0.49
CA ASP A 294 -16.68 3.76 0.00
C ASP A 294 -15.15 3.90 -0.19
N VAL A 295 -14.61 5.12 -0.31
CA VAL A 295 -13.17 5.36 -0.37
C VAL A 295 -12.46 4.96 0.93
N LEU A 296 -13.17 5.02 2.07
CA LEU A 296 -12.67 4.63 3.39
C LEU A 296 -12.46 3.11 3.50
N ARG A 297 -12.97 2.31 2.55
CA ARG A 297 -12.65 0.87 2.49
C ARG A 297 -11.19 0.59 2.13
N CYS A 298 -10.45 1.58 1.63
CA CYS A 298 -9.12 1.40 1.07
C CYS A 298 -8.13 0.76 2.06
N ILE A 299 -7.52 -0.35 1.65
CA ILE A 299 -6.47 -1.06 2.41
C ILE A 299 -5.05 -0.63 2.02
N ARG A 300 -4.92 0.47 1.25
CA ARG A 300 -3.64 1.06 0.80
C ARG A 300 -2.71 0.08 0.07
N CYS A 301 -3.26 -0.84 -0.72
CA CYS A 301 -2.48 -1.83 -1.47
C CYS A 301 -1.74 -1.27 -2.70
N GLY A 302 -2.11 -0.11 -3.23
CA GLY A 302 -1.50 0.45 -4.44
C GLY A 302 -1.93 -0.20 -5.77
N ALA A 303 -2.75 -1.26 -5.76
CA ALA A 303 -3.21 -1.94 -6.99
C ALA A 303 -3.80 -0.98 -8.04
N CYS A 304 -4.57 0.02 -7.59
CA CYS A 304 -5.14 1.03 -8.48
C CYS A 304 -4.08 1.91 -9.16
N MET A 305 -2.91 2.10 -8.54
CA MET A 305 -1.77 2.85 -9.08
C MET A 305 -1.04 2.01 -10.12
N ASN A 306 -0.75 0.75 -9.78
CA ASN A 306 -0.10 -0.22 -10.66
C ASN A 306 -0.82 -0.34 -12.01
N ALA A 307 -2.16 -0.34 -11.99
CA ALA A 307 -2.97 -0.50 -13.19
C ALA A 307 -3.35 0.83 -13.89
N CYS A 308 -2.89 1.98 -13.40
CA CYS A 308 -3.29 3.29 -13.92
C CYS A 308 -2.35 3.78 -15.02
N PRO A 309 -2.84 4.01 -16.26
CA PRO A 309 -2.00 4.49 -17.37
C PRO A 309 -1.51 5.94 -17.17
N VAL A 310 -2.26 6.75 -16.42
CA VAL A 310 -1.84 8.13 -16.09
C VAL A 310 -0.71 8.10 -15.07
N TYR A 311 -0.79 7.22 -14.07
CA TYR A 311 0.27 7.03 -13.08
C TYR A 311 1.56 6.51 -13.73
N THR A 312 1.47 5.50 -14.59
CA THR A 312 2.66 4.96 -15.28
C THR A 312 3.32 6.01 -16.18
N ALA A 313 2.53 6.92 -16.78
CA ALA A 313 3.05 7.96 -17.66
C ALA A 313 3.64 9.16 -16.90
N ALA A 314 2.98 9.64 -15.86
CA ALA A 314 3.33 10.88 -15.15
C ALA A 314 4.15 10.64 -13.87
N GLY A 315 4.21 9.41 -13.35
CA GLY A 315 4.82 9.12 -12.06
C GLY A 315 3.99 9.61 -10.87
N GLY A 316 4.37 9.18 -9.67
CA GLY A 316 3.64 9.51 -8.43
C GLY A 316 3.87 10.94 -7.93
N LEU A 317 5.07 11.49 -8.13
CA LEU A 317 5.42 12.85 -7.67
C LEU A 317 4.53 13.92 -8.33
N SER A 318 4.07 13.67 -9.55
CA SER A 318 3.13 14.54 -10.28
C SER A 318 1.83 14.83 -9.53
N TYR A 319 1.41 13.95 -8.62
CA TYR A 319 0.21 14.14 -7.82
C TYR A 319 0.41 15.20 -6.73
N GLY A 320 1.64 15.45 -6.26
CA GLY A 320 1.93 16.50 -5.27
C GLY A 320 1.15 16.35 -3.95
N SER A 321 0.79 15.12 -3.59
CA SER A 321 0.07 14.74 -2.37
C SER A 321 0.74 13.49 -1.80
N PRO A 322 0.74 13.28 -0.47
CA PRO A 322 1.14 12.00 0.13
C PRO A 322 0.37 10.81 -0.46
N TYR A 323 -0.85 11.04 -0.94
CA TYR A 323 -1.64 10.04 -1.64
C TYR A 323 -1.59 10.29 -3.15
N MET A 324 -1.03 9.33 -3.89
CA MET A 324 -0.90 9.40 -5.36
C MET A 324 -1.79 8.36 -6.09
N GLY A 325 -1.82 8.46 -7.41
CA GLY A 325 -2.63 7.59 -8.27
C GLY A 325 -4.14 7.81 -8.13
N PRO A 326 -4.98 6.89 -8.64
CA PRO A 326 -6.43 7.03 -8.62
C PRO A 326 -7.03 7.17 -7.21
N ILE A 327 -6.48 6.47 -6.20
CA ILE A 327 -6.91 6.63 -4.81
C ILE A 327 -6.55 8.03 -4.30
N GLY A 328 -5.34 8.51 -4.58
CA GLY A 328 -4.88 9.84 -4.22
C GLY A 328 -5.70 10.96 -4.84
N ALA A 329 -6.06 10.79 -6.11
CA ALA A 329 -6.89 11.74 -6.85
C ALA A 329 -8.33 11.85 -6.34
N VAL A 330 -8.83 10.85 -5.60
CA VAL A 330 -10.12 10.93 -4.90
C VAL A 330 -9.92 11.44 -3.47
N ILE A 331 -9.04 10.81 -2.70
CA ILE A 331 -8.99 11.05 -1.25
C ILE A 331 -8.36 12.39 -0.88
N SER A 332 -7.37 12.88 -1.64
CA SER A 332 -6.67 14.13 -1.29
C SER A 332 -7.60 15.36 -1.30
N PRO A 333 -8.40 15.64 -2.35
CA PRO A 333 -9.34 16.77 -2.29
C PRO A 333 -10.44 16.61 -1.23
N LEU A 334 -10.70 15.38 -0.77
CA LEU A 334 -11.69 15.11 0.27
C LEU A 334 -11.15 15.33 1.69
N LEU A 335 -9.86 15.01 1.93
CA LEU A 335 -9.16 15.27 3.19
C LEU A 335 -8.75 16.75 3.31
N TRP A 336 -8.21 17.33 2.23
CA TRP A 336 -7.80 18.74 2.17
C TRP A 336 -8.77 19.54 1.32
N ARG A 337 -9.84 20.03 1.96
CA ARG A 337 -10.91 20.82 1.33
C ARG A 337 -10.57 22.29 1.10
N ASP A 338 -9.32 22.68 1.34
CA ASP A 338 -8.78 24.03 1.07
C ASP A 338 -8.52 24.31 -0.42
N GLY A 339 -8.77 23.32 -1.29
CA GLY A 339 -8.64 23.42 -2.74
C GLY A 339 -7.25 23.11 -3.28
N ARG A 340 -6.25 22.81 -2.42
CA ARG A 340 -4.86 22.57 -2.85
C ARG A 340 -4.68 21.35 -3.77
N HIS A 341 -5.64 20.42 -3.75
CA HIS A 341 -5.67 19.20 -4.56
C HIS A 341 -6.90 19.12 -5.47
N ALA A 342 -7.60 20.24 -5.69
CA ALA A 342 -8.82 20.28 -6.51
C ALA A 342 -8.58 19.88 -7.98
N ASP A 343 -7.33 19.94 -8.45
CA ASP A 343 -6.90 19.57 -9.80
C ASP A 343 -6.74 18.04 -10.01
N LEU A 344 -6.57 17.27 -8.93
CA LEU A 344 -6.25 15.84 -9.03
C LEU A 344 -7.34 14.96 -9.63
N PRO A 345 -8.65 15.24 -9.50
CA PRO A 345 -9.68 14.48 -10.20
C PRO A 345 -9.45 14.42 -11.71
N SER A 346 -8.80 15.44 -12.28
CA SER A 346 -8.40 15.50 -13.70
C SER A 346 -7.19 14.62 -14.06
N ALA A 347 -6.46 14.07 -13.08
CA ALA A 347 -5.35 13.14 -13.25
C ALA A 347 -5.80 11.68 -13.56
N SER A 348 -6.75 11.52 -14.48
CA SER A 348 -7.32 10.21 -14.84
C SER A 348 -7.85 10.18 -16.25
N SER A 349 -7.70 9.04 -16.93
CA SER A 349 -8.37 8.76 -18.21
C SER A 349 -9.80 8.26 -18.06
N LEU A 350 -10.26 8.02 -16.81
CA LEU A 350 -11.55 7.43 -16.47
C LEU A 350 -11.79 6.02 -17.09
N CYS A 351 -10.73 5.27 -17.40
CA CYS A 351 -10.83 3.95 -18.03
C CYS A 351 -11.44 2.84 -17.12
N GLY A 352 -11.64 3.09 -15.82
CA GLY A 352 -12.27 2.13 -14.91
C GLY A 352 -11.36 1.02 -14.35
N ARG A 353 -10.14 0.85 -14.87
CA ARG A 353 -9.22 -0.22 -14.44
C ARG A 353 -8.92 -0.21 -12.94
N CYS A 354 -8.82 0.98 -12.33
CA CYS A 354 -8.63 1.14 -10.89
C CYS A 354 -9.74 0.52 -10.03
N THR A 355 -10.97 0.45 -10.54
CA THR A 355 -12.10 -0.21 -9.89
C THR A 355 -12.08 -1.71 -10.13
N GLU A 356 -11.77 -2.14 -11.35
CA GLU A 356 -11.66 -3.56 -11.71
C GLU A 356 -10.61 -4.29 -10.87
N VAL A 357 -9.45 -3.67 -10.63
CA VAL A 357 -8.35 -4.28 -9.85
C VAL A 357 -8.48 -4.07 -8.34
N CYS A 358 -9.45 -3.28 -7.87
CA CYS A 358 -9.56 -3.00 -6.44
C CYS A 358 -9.98 -4.28 -5.68
N PRO A 359 -9.17 -4.76 -4.71
CA PRO A 359 -9.51 -5.97 -3.97
C PRO A 359 -10.68 -5.78 -2.98
N VAL A 360 -11.05 -4.52 -2.71
CA VAL A 360 -12.12 -4.14 -1.76
C VAL A 360 -13.22 -3.32 -2.45
N GLY A 361 -13.33 -3.41 -3.78
CA GLY A 361 -14.50 -2.97 -4.54
C GLY A 361 -14.76 -1.46 -4.61
N ILE A 362 -13.73 -0.60 -4.52
CA ILE A 362 -13.94 0.87 -4.53
C ILE A 362 -14.17 1.40 -5.95
N PRO A 363 -15.30 2.09 -6.22
CA PRO A 363 -15.62 2.62 -7.55
C PRO A 363 -14.91 3.95 -7.84
N LEU A 364 -13.57 4.00 -7.71
CA LEU A 364 -12.76 5.22 -7.87
C LEU A 364 -13.05 6.02 -9.15
N HIS A 365 -13.27 5.35 -10.29
CA HIS A 365 -13.57 6.05 -11.55
C HIS A 365 -14.89 6.86 -11.49
N ARG A 366 -15.89 6.39 -10.73
CA ARG A 366 -17.17 7.10 -10.54
C ARG A 366 -16.99 8.29 -9.62
N MET A 367 -16.24 8.11 -8.52
CA MET A 367 -15.92 9.19 -7.59
C MET A 367 -15.11 10.30 -8.27
N LEU A 368 -14.15 9.95 -9.13
CA LEU A 368 -13.39 10.92 -9.93
C LEU A 368 -14.29 11.70 -10.90
N LEU A 369 -15.26 11.03 -11.54
CA LEU A 369 -16.22 11.70 -12.42
C LEU A 369 -17.11 12.67 -11.65
N ASP A 370 -17.54 12.29 -10.44
CA ASP A 370 -18.34 13.15 -9.57
C ASP A 370 -17.53 14.36 -9.08
N LEU A 371 -16.29 14.18 -8.63
CA LEU A 371 -15.42 15.30 -8.24
C LEU A 371 -15.17 16.29 -9.39
N ARG A 372 -15.03 15.79 -10.63
CA ARG A 372 -14.94 16.65 -11.83
C ARG A 372 -16.22 17.42 -12.12
N SER A 373 -17.39 16.84 -11.84
CA SER A 373 -18.66 17.52 -12.06
C SER A 373 -18.80 18.69 -11.08
N VAL A 374 -18.45 18.47 -9.81
CA VAL A 374 -18.42 19.51 -8.77
C VAL A 374 -17.43 20.62 -9.14
N GLU A 375 -16.21 20.28 -9.58
CA GLU A 375 -15.23 21.26 -10.05
C GLU A 375 -15.78 22.07 -11.24
N SER A 376 -16.35 21.40 -12.23
CA SER A 376 -16.96 22.05 -13.40
C SER A 376 -18.13 22.94 -13.02
N GLU A 377 -18.95 22.58 -12.03
CA GLU A 377 -20.05 23.41 -11.56
C GLU A 377 -19.56 24.67 -10.84
N SER A 378 -18.45 24.58 -10.11
CA SER A 378 -17.84 25.70 -9.41
C SER A 378 -17.10 26.67 -10.33
N GLN A 379 -16.49 26.17 -11.43
CA GLN A 379 -15.69 26.96 -12.37
C GLN A 379 -16.47 27.34 -13.65
N GLY A 380 -17.65 26.77 -13.88
CA GLY A 380 -18.39 26.92 -15.12
C GLY A 380 -19.07 28.28 -15.29
N SER A 381 -18.96 28.85 -16.49
CA SER A 381 -19.71 30.05 -16.88
C SER A 381 -21.21 29.78 -16.82
N LYS A 382 -21.98 30.71 -16.23
CA LYS A 382 -23.45 30.67 -16.20
C LYS A 382 -24.06 30.49 -17.61
N VAL A 383 -23.39 31.05 -18.63
CA VAL A 383 -23.78 30.89 -20.04
C VAL A 383 -23.54 29.47 -20.53
N GLY A 384 -22.38 28.87 -20.19
CA GLY A 384 -22.07 27.49 -20.51
C GLY A 384 -23.06 26.50 -19.89
N HIS A 385 -23.43 26.71 -18.62
CA HIS A 385 -24.43 25.89 -17.93
C HIS A 385 -25.81 26.00 -18.60
N LEU A 386 -26.21 27.20 -19.04
CA LEU A 386 -27.46 27.40 -19.78
C LEU A 386 -27.44 26.66 -21.12
N VAL A 387 -26.34 26.75 -21.87
CA VAL A 387 -26.17 26.02 -23.15
C VAL A 387 -26.27 24.51 -22.94
N TRP A 388 -25.57 23.96 -21.94
CA TRP A 388 -25.64 22.53 -21.64
C TRP A 388 -27.02 22.08 -21.13
N ARG A 389 -27.73 22.91 -20.37
CA ARG A 389 -29.12 22.64 -19.95
C ARG A 389 -30.07 22.63 -21.13
N LEU A 390 -29.97 23.60 -22.05
CA LEU A 390 -30.75 23.64 -23.28
C LEU A 390 -30.43 22.46 -24.20
N TRP A 391 -29.15 22.09 -24.31
CA TRP A 391 -28.71 20.91 -25.04
C TRP A 391 -29.28 19.63 -24.43
N LYS A 392 -29.18 19.46 -23.10
CA LYS A 392 -29.77 18.32 -22.38
C LYS A 392 -31.28 18.25 -22.60
N LEU A 393 -32.01 19.37 -22.50
CA LEU A 393 -33.45 19.41 -22.75
C LEU A 393 -33.79 19.05 -24.20
N GLY A 394 -32.99 19.49 -25.17
CA GLY A 394 -33.16 19.14 -26.57
C GLY A 394 -32.89 17.66 -26.87
N TYR A 395 -32.09 16.97 -26.05
CA TYR A 395 -31.65 15.59 -26.26
C TYR A 395 -32.22 14.55 -25.27
N ALA A 396 -32.79 14.98 -24.16
CA ALA A 396 -33.42 14.10 -23.16
C ALA A 396 -34.88 13.81 -23.53
N GLY A 397 -35.10 12.85 -24.44
CA GLY A 397 -36.44 12.35 -24.79
C GLY A 397 -36.60 11.97 -26.26
N ALA A 398 -37.83 11.67 -26.70
CA ALA A 398 -38.16 11.39 -28.11
C ALA A 398 -37.80 12.56 -29.05
N GLN A 399 -37.76 13.78 -28.50
CA GLN A 399 -37.34 15.00 -29.17
C GLN A 399 -35.85 15.00 -29.54
N GLY A 400 -34.99 14.27 -28.82
CA GLY A 400 -33.57 14.14 -29.15
C GLY A 400 -33.28 13.44 -30.48
N ARG A 401 -34.18 12.53 -30.90
CA ARG A 401 -34.12 11.92 -32.23
C ARG A 401 -34.50 12.92 -33.32
N VAL A 402 -35.51 13.75 -33.07
CA VAL A 402 -35.94 14.84 -33.97
C VAL A 402 -34.89 15.93 -34.05
N ALA A 403 -34.29 16.34 -32.93
CA ALA A 403 -33.18 17.29 -32.88
C ALA A 403 -31.94 16.75 -33.61
N SER A 404 -31.58 15.48 -33.42
CA SER A 404 -30.50 14.83 -34.17
C SER A 404 -30.81 14.72 -35.66
N TRP A 405 -32.06 14.44 -36.03
CA TRP A 405 -32.51 14.38 -37.42
C TRP A 405 -32.50 15.77 -38.08
N LEU A 406 -33.02 16.79 -37.41
CA LEU A 406 -32.99 18.20 -37.85
C LEU A 406 -31.55 18.75 -37.91
N ALA A 407 -30.68 18.39 -36.97
CA ALA A 407 -29.27 18.77 -37.01
C ALA A 407 -28.55 18.11 -38.20
N ARG A 408 -28.84 16.84 -38.51
CA ARG A 408 -28.33 16.16 -39.72
C ARG A 408 -28.89 16.78 -40.99
N LEU A 409 -30.16 17.19 -40.99
CA LEU A 409 -30.79 17.90 -42.11
C LEU A 409 -30.16 19.29 -42.30
N GLY A 410 -29.91 20.01 -41.20
CA GLY A 410 -29.26 21.31 -41.15
C GLY A 410 -27.78 21.25 -41.56
N LEU A 411 -27.06 20.18 -41.22
CA LEU A 411 -25.69 19.93 -41.73
C LEU A 411 -25.67 19.63 -43.22
N LYS A 412 -26.68 18.91 -43.74
CA LYS A 412 -26.85 18.67 -45.18
C LYS A 412 -27.26 19.92 -45.96
N LEU A 413 -28.08 20.79 -45.36
CA LEU A 413 -28.48 22.08 -45.94
C LEU A 413 -27.41 23.17 -45.75
N GLY A 414 -26.61 23.08 -44.68
CA GLY A 414 -25.49 23.95 -44.36
C GLY A 414 -24.25 23.73 -45.23
N ALA A 415 -24.24 22.70 -46.09
CA ALA A 415 -23.25 22.51 -47.14
C ALA A 415 -23.27 23.61 -48.22
N VAL A 416 -24.20 24.58 -48.13
CA VAL A 416 -24.33 25.75 -49.02
C VAL A 416 -23.86 27.05 -48.34
N LEU A 417 -23.57 27.04 -47.04
CA LEU A 417 -23.00 28.18 -46.32
C LEU A 417 -21.46 28.06 -46.28
N PRO A 418 -20.71 29.16 -46.50
CA PRO A 418 -19.26 29.13 -46.37
C PRO A 418 -18.91 28.69 -44.95
N SER A 419 -18.00 27.72 -44.84
CA SER A 419 -17.54 27.22 -43.54
C SER A 419 -17.03 28.39 -42.70
N LEU A 420 -17.70 28.65 -41.57
CA LEU A 420 -17.10 29.43 -40.50
C LEU A 420 -15.74 28.82 -40.20
N PRO A 421 -14.67 29.62 -40.01
CA PRO A 421 -13.38 29.08 -39.67
C PRO A 421 -13.56 28.25 -38.40
N VAL A 422 -13.34 26.94 -38.52
CA VAL A 422 -13.24 26.06 -37.37
C VAL A 422 -11.98 26.51 -36.65
N VAL A 423 -12.14 27.38 -35.66
CA VAL A 423 -11.13 27.54 -34.62
C VAL A 423 -11.21 26.23 -33.85
N ASP A 424 -10.34 25.29 -34.20
CA ASP A 424 -10.18 24.05 -33.45
C ASP A 424 -9.71 24.43 -32.04
N ALA A 425 -10.66 24.57 -31.11
CA ALA A 425 -10.37 24.88 -29.71
C ALA A 425 -9.69 23.71 -28.99
N ARG A 426 -9.39 22.61 -29.70
CA ARG A 426 -8.50 21.56 -29.21
C ARG A 426 -7.21 21.63 -30.04
N PRO A 427 -6.11 22.18 -29.49
CA PRO A 427 -4.80 21.81 -29.98
C PRO A 427 -4.60 20.35 -29.55
N LEU A 428 -5.17 19.40 -30.29
CA LEU A 428 -4.56 18.09 -30.34
C LEU A 428 -3.19 18.34 -30.97
N PRO A 429 -2.08 17.94 -30.33
CA PRO A 429 -0.79 18.01 -30.99
C PRO A 429 -0.92 17.33 -32.36
N THR A 430 -0.27 17.89 -33.38
CA THR A 430 -0.15 17.22 -34.68
C THR A 430 0.18 15.76 -34.40
N PRO A 431 -0.62 14.81 -34.91
CA PRO A 431 -0.32 13.40 -34.74
C PRO A 431 1.15 13.21 -35.05
N ASN A 432 1.88 12.52 -34.17
CA ASN A 432 3.23 12.10 -34.52
C ASN A 432 3.17 11.48 -35.92
N PRO A 433 4.18 11.72 -36.79
CA PRO A 433 4.24 11.06 -38.07
C PRO A 433 3.96 9.56 -37.85
N PRO A 434 3.10 8.93 -38.67
CA PRO A 434 2.72 7.55 -38.49
C PRO A 434 3.99 6.74 -38.25
N ARG A 435 4.10 6.17 -37.05
CA ARG A 435 5.25 5.34 -36.70
C ARG A 435 5.29 4.23 -37.74
N ASP A 436 6.48 3.98 -38.27
CA ASP A 436 6.71 2.88 -39.22
C ASP A 436 6.07 1.60 -38.62
N PRO A 437 5.07 1.00 -39.29
CA PRO A 437 4.43 -0.22 -38.82
C PRO A 437 5.42 -1.37 -38.61
N THR A 438 6.59 -1.32 -39.25
CA THR A 438 7.67 -2.29 -39.05
C THR A 438 8.40 -2.13 -37.71
N MET A 439 8.21 -1.01 -37.00
CA MET A 439 8.67 -0.80 -35.61
C MET A 439 7.64 -1.23 -34.56
N LEU A 440 6.44 -1.65 -34.96
CA LEU A 440 5.55 -2.39 -34.09
C LEU A 440 5.97 -3.85 -34.13
N ILE A 441 6.27 -4.42 -32.97
CA ILE A 441 6.45 -5.87 -32.84
C ILE A 441 5.19 -6.53 -33.42
N PRO A 442 5.29 -7.40 -34.43
CA PRO A 442 4.14 -8.10 -34.99
C PRO A 442 3.37 -8.79 -33.87
N PHE A 443 2.06 -8.56 -33.80
CA PHE A 443 1.17 -9.17 -32.79
C PHE A 443 1.21 -10.71 -32.83
N ASP A 444 1.73 -11.28 -33.92
CA ASP A 444 1.85 -12.72 -34.18
C ASP A 444 3.12 -13.35 -33.58
N THR A 445 3.92 -12.60 -32.81
CA THR A 445 5.10 -13.11 -32.08
C THR A 445 4.88 -13.28 -30.57
N ILE A 446 3.67 -13.05 -30.09
CA ILE A 446 3.28 -13.51 -28.76
C ILE A 446 3.02 -15.00 -28.91
N GLU A 447 4.02 -15.83 -28.62
CA GLU A 447 3.76 -17.20 -28.22
C GLU A 447 2.65 -17.14 -27.16
N PRO A 448 1.57 -17.93 -27.27
CA PRO A 448 0.64 -18.04 -26.16
C PRO A 448 1.49 -18.36 -24.93
N GLU A 449 1.38 -17.51 -23.89
CA GLU A 449 2.01 -17.81 -22.62
C GLU A 449 1.67 -19.26 -22.30
N PRO A 450 2.66 -20.10 -21.95
CA PRO A 450 2.36 -21.47 -21.57
C PRO A 450 1.26 -21.38 -20.53
N GLU A 451 0.11 -21.99 -20.86
CA GLU A 451 -0.98 -22.17 -19.92
C GLU A 451 -0.31 -22.77 -18.68
N LEU A 452 -0.24 -21.99 -17.60
CA LEU A 452 0.26 -22.50 -16.34
C LEU A 452 -0.69 -23.64 -16.00
N GLU A 453 -0.20 -24.86 -16.19
CA GLU A 453 -0.84 -26.08 -15.70
C GLU A 453 -1.34 -25.74 -14.29
N PRO A 454 -2.67 -25.71 -14.06
CA PRO A 454 -3.20 -25.36 -12.76
C PRO A 454 -2.52 -26.31 -11.77
N SER A 455 -1.80 -25.73 -10.80
CA SER A 455 -1.18 -26.50 -9.72
C SER A 455 -2.21 -27.51 -9.26
N SER A 456 -1.88 -28.80 -9.38
CA SER A 456 -2.83 -29.90 -9.22
C SER A 456 -3.85 -29.55 -8.13
N PRO A 457 -5.16 -29.48 -8.44
CA PRO A 457 -6.18 -29.14 -7.45
C PRO A 457 -6.19 -30.11 -6.26
N PHE A 458 -5.44 -31.22 -6.37
CA PHE A 458 -5.26 -32.29 -5.40
C PHE A 458 -3.83 -32.39 -4.84
N ALA A 459 -3.02 -31.34 -4.90
CA ALA A 459 -1.86 -31.29 -4.05
C ALA A 459 -2.33 -31.39 -2.59
N ASP A 460 -1.90 -32.44 -1.92
CA ASP A 460 -1.98 -32.57 -0.48
C ASP A 460 -1.48 -31.25 0.19
N VAL A 461 -2.14 -30.85 1.27
CA VAL A 461 -1.95 -29.52 1.89
C VAL A 461 -0.50 -29.34 2.37
N SER A 462 0.12 -30.41 2.86
CA SER A 462 1.54 -30.42 3.25
C SER A 462 2.45 -30.27 2.03
N SER A 463 2.19 -31.00 0.96
CA SER A 463 2.97 -30.89 -0.29
C SER A 463 2.93 -29.46 -0.87
N LEU A 464 1.75 -28.84 -0.90
CA LEU A 464 1.57 -27.46 -1.34
C LEU A 464 2.32 -26.48 -0.42
N PHE A 465 2.24 -26.68 0.90
CA PHE A 465 2.99 -25.85 1.86
C PHE A 465 4.50 -25.91 1.61
N ARG A 466 5.06 -27.11 1.42
CA ARG A 466 6.49 -27.30 1.16
C ARG A 466 6.93 -26.58 -0.12
N GLU A 467 6.15 -26.70 -1.19
CA GLU A 467 6.40 -26.00 -2.46
C GLU A 467 6.38 -24.47 -2.28
N ARG A 468 5.35 -23.94 -1.60
CA ARG A 468 5.19 -22.50 -1.40
C ARG A 468 6.22 -21.92 -0.45
N ALA A 469 6.55 -22.63 0.62
CA ALA A 469 7.63 -22.24 1.54
C ALA A 469 8.97 -22.15 0.81
N ALA A 470 9.28 -23.11 -0.07
CA ALA A 470 10.46 -23.06 -0.92
C ALA A 470 10.42 -21.88 -1.91
N ALA A 471 9.26 -21.62 -2.53
CA ALA A 471 9.08 -20.51 -3.47
C ALA A 471 9.31 -19.12 -2.83
N VAL A 472 8.98 -18.95 -1.53
CA VAL A 472 9.28 -17.72 -0.78
C VAL A 472 10.69 -17.70 -0.17
N GLY A 473 11.53 -18.68 -0.52
CA GLY A 473 12.95 -18.73 -0.20
C GLY A 473 13.28 -19.42 1.14
N ALA A 474 12.37 -20.19 1.72
CA ALA A 474 12.69 -21.04 2.87
C ALA A 474 13.35 -22.34 2.42
N THR A 475 14.26 -22.88 3.24
CA THR A 475 14.77 -24.25 3.06
C THR A 475 13.83 -25.23 3.75
N VAL A 476 13.20 -26.14 3.02
CA VAL A 476 12.26 -27.11 3.58
C VAL A 476 12.96 -28.47 3.74
N THR A 477 12.86 -29.07 4.92
CA THR A 477 13.51 -30.35 5.26
C THR A 477 12.64 -31.15 6.24
N GLU A 478 12.94 -32.42 6.42
CA GLU A 478 12.37 -33.22 7.52
C GLU A 478 13.12 -32.94 8.84
N ILE A 479 14.46 -32.90 8.76
CA ILE A 479 15.33 -32.61 9.91
C ILE A 479 16.42 -31.63 9.44
N ALA A 480 16.53 -30.49 10.09
CA ALA A 480 17.59 -29.53 9.83
C ALA A 480 18.81 -29.83 10.69
N LYS A 481 19.97 -29.90 10.04
CA LYS A 481 21.25 -29.95 10.74
C LYS A 481 21.39 -28.70 11.61
N ALA A 482 21.60 -28.91 12.91
CA ALA A 482 21.87 -27.84 13.85
C ALA A 482 23.15 -27.09 13.46
N ARG A 483 23.07 -25.75 13.48
CA ARG A 483 24.21 -24.84 13.36
C ARG A 483 24.27 -23.97 14.62
N ASP A 484 25.47 -23.53 14.96
CA ASP A 484 25.66 -22.60 16.06
C ASP A 484 24.94 -21.27 15.77
N GLY A 485 24.24 -20.73 16.76
CA GLY A 485 23.38 -19.55 16.61
C GLY A 485 22.02 -19.78 15.93
N ASP A 486 21.62 -21.02 15.66
CA ASP A 486 20.25 -21.32 15.20
C ASP A 486 19.23 -20.93 16.29
N HIS A 487 18.21 -20.15 15.93
CA HIS A 487 17.04 -19.96 16.77
C HIS A 487 15.92 -20.88 16.33
N ARG A 488 15.51 -21.78 17.22
CA ARG A 488 14.48 -22.78 16.94
C ARG A 488 13.16 -22.37 17.57
N VAL A 489 12.10 -22.40 16.78
CA VAL A 489 10.74 -22.11 17.21
C VAL A 489 9.78 -23.19 16.72
N ARG A 490 8.64 -23.34 17.40
CA ARG A 490 7.57 -24.24 16.99
C ARG A 490 6.37 -23.45 16.47
N ALA A 491 5.94 -23.73 15.25
CA ALA A 491 4.73 -23.14 14.69
C ALA A 491 3.48 -23.67 15.38
N THR A 492 2.52 -22.77 15.62
CA THR A 492 1.17 -23.14 16.08
C THR A 492 0.35 -23.72 14.93
N ALA A 493 0.52 -23.16 13.74
CA ALA A 493 -0.10 -23.61 12.49
C ALA A 493 0.74 -23.14 11.29
N ALA A 494 0.44 -23.64 10.11
CA ALA A 494 1.04 -23.17 8.87
C ALA A 494 0.00 -23.02 7.75
N VAL A 495 0.34 -22.27 6.71
CA VAL A 495 -0.57 -21.90 5.62
C VAL A 495 -0.01 -22.35 4.29
N ALA A 496 -0.63 -23.35 3.69
CA ALA A 496 -0.13 -24.01 2.49
C ALA A 496 -0.06 -23.07 1.29
N SER A 497 -1.12 -22.30 1.02
CA SER A 497 -1.20 -21.41 -0.14
C SER A 497 -0.15 -20.28 -0.14
N THR A 498 0.43 -19.95 1.02
CA THR A 498 1.38 -18.85 1.17
C THR A 498 2.78 -19.31 1.58
N GLY A 499 2.94 -20.55 2.05
CA GLY A 499 4.20 -21.03 2.62
C GLY A 499 4.54 -20.38 3.97
N SER A 500 3.53 -19.86 4.67
CA SER A 500 3.71 -19.09 5.91
C SER A 500 3.48 -19.94 7.15
N VAL A 501 4.05 -19.51 8.28
CA VAL A 501 3.84 -20.14 9.59
C VAL A 501 3.29 -19.13 10.59
N LEU A 502 2.38 -19.57 11.45
CA LEU A 502 1.82 -18.80 12.57
C LEU A 502 2.60 -19.14 13.84
N LEU A 503 3.19 -18.13 14.46
CA LEU A 503 3.80 -18.20 15.78
C LEU A 503 2.91 -17.47 16.79
N THR A 504 2.76 -18.05 17.99
CA THR A 504 1.95 -17.49 19.07
C THR A 504 2.72 -17.54 20.40
N GLY A 505 2.28 -16.74 21.37
CA GLY A 505 2.87 -16.71 22.71
C GLY A 505 4.37 -16.37 22.66
N LYS A 506 5.20 -17.14 23.37
CA LYS A 506 6.65 -16.92 23.44
C LYS A 506 7.37 -17.09 22.09
N GLU A 507 6.82 -17.91 21.19
CA GLU A 507 7.41 -18.16 19.87
C GLU A 507 7.22 -16.95 18.94
N ALA A 508 6.26 -16.08 19.23
CA ALA A 508 6.04 -14.83 18.50
C ALA A 508 6.95 -13.68 18.98
N ALA A 509 7.84 -13.92 19.96
CA ALA A 509 8.73 -12.90 20.52
C ALA A 509 9.78 -12.45 19.49
N ARG A 510 9.59 -11.23 18.94
CA ARG A 510 10.38 -10.72 17.80
C ARG A 510 11.84 -10.46 18.13
N ALA A 511 12.17 -10.09 19.37
CA ALA A 511 13.55 -9.80 19.78
C ALA A 511 14.48 -10.98 19.44
N ASN A 512 14.06 -12.20 19.78
CA ASN A 512 14.82 -13.41 19.50
C ASN A 512 14.97 -13.70 18.00
N LEU A 513 13.94 -13.38 17.22
CA LEU A 513 13.95 -13.58 15.77
C LEU A 513 14.91 -12.61 15.10
N MET A 514 14.95 -11.34 15.55
CA MET A 514 15.79 -10.29 14.95
C MET A 514 17.28 -10.46 15.28
N ASP A 515 17.61 -11.04 16.43
CA ASP A 515 19.01 -11.30 16.81
C ASP A 515 19.61 -12.55 16.13
N SER A 516 18.80 -13.29 15.37
CA SER A 516 19.17 -14.58 14.80
C SER A 516 19.41 -14.49 13.30
N ARG A 517 20.56 -14.99 12.83
CA ARG A 517 20.85 -15.11 11.39
C ARG A 517 19.99 -16.17 10.71
N ARG A 518 19.70 -17.26 11.42
CA ARG A 518 18.97 -18.41 10.91
C ARG A 518 17.89 -18.84 11.89
N ILE A 519 16.67 -18.92 11.38
CA ILE A 519 15.52 -19.42 12.14
C ILE A 519 15.15 -20.79 11.60
N VAL A 520 14.96 -21.74 12.50
CA VAL A 520 14.44 -23.07 12.18
C VAL A 520 13.05 -23.19 12.81
N VAL A 521 12.04 -23.41 11.98
CA VAL A 521 10.65 -23.55 12.40
C VAL A 521 10.22 -25.00 12.28
N GLU A 522 9.82 -25.59 13.40
CA GLU A 522 9.14 -26.88 13.43
C GLU A 522 7.66 -26.69 13.08
N VAL A 523 7.18 -27.42 12.07
CA VAL A 523 5.78 -27.42 11.61
C VAL A 523 5.22 -28.82 11.73
N ILE A 524 4.10 -28.93 12.44
CA ILE A 524 3.34 -30.18 12.56
C ILE A 524 2.38 -30.30 11.38
N GLU A 525 2.47 -31.39 10.63
CA GLU A 525 1.73 -31.60 9.39
C GLU A 525 0.20 -31.43 9.53
N ASP A 526 -0.39 -31.92 10.63
CA ASP A 526 -1.83 -31.82 10.92
C ASP A 526 -2.31 -30.38 11.23
N THR A 527 -1.38 -29.45 11.46
CA THR A 527 -1.69 -28.03 11.74
C THR A 527 -1.60 -27.15 10.49
N ILE A 528 -1.31 -27.73 9.33
CA ILE A 528 -1.23 -27.00 8.07
C ILE A 528 -2.64 -26.78 7.52
N VAL A 529 -3.06 -25.51 7.45
CA VAL A 529 -4.31 -25.11 6.83
C VAL A 529 -4.09 -24.64 5.38
N ARG A 530 -5.15 -24.61 4.58
CA ARG A 530 -5.01 -24.29 3.16
C ARG A 530 -4.78 -22.81 2.92
N TYR A 531 -5.58 -21.95 3.54
CA TYR A 531 -5.55 -20.51 3.30
C TYR A 531 -5.41 -19.71 4.60
N PRO A 532 -4.88 -18.47 4.52
CA PRO A 532 -4.79 -17.57 5.68
C PRO A 532 -6.05 -17.48 6.54
N GLN A 533 -7.26 -17.41 5.95
CA GLN A 533 -8.48 -17.31 6.76
C GLN A 533 -8.76 -18.55 7.62
N ASP A 534 -8.25 -19.71 7.21
CA ASP A 534 -8.46 -20.97 7.91
C ASP A 534 -7.64 -21.03 9.22
N LEU A 535 -6.77 -20.05 9.47
CA LEU A 535 -6.06 -19.88 10.74
C LEU A 535 -6.96 -19.48 11.91
N ALA A 536 -8.22 -19.08 11.66
CA ALA A 536 -9.11 -18.53 12.69
C ALA A 536 -9.20 -19.40 13.96
N SER A 537 -9.18 -20.73 13.84
CA SER A 537 -9.22 -21.67 14.97
C SER A 537 -7.93 -21.74 15.79
N PHE A 538 -6.82 -21.21 15.27
CA PHE A 538 -5.49 -21.22 15.90
C PHE A 538 -5.14 -19.87 16.54
N LEU A 539 -5.97 -18.85 16.36
CA LEU A 539 -5.73 -17.52 16.91
C LEU A 539 -6.08 -17.49 18.39
N THR A 540 -5.14 -17.04 19.22
CA THR A 540 -5.43 -16.78 20.63
C THR A 540 -6.17 -15.44 20.77
N PRO A 541 -7.02 -15.25 21.79
CA PRO A 541 -7.71 -13.97 22.00
C PRO A 541 -6.78 -12.87 22.54
N GLU A 542 -5.66 -13.26 23.17
CA GLU A 542 -4.71 -12.35 23.82
C GLU A 542 -3.27 -12.64 23.41
N GLY A 543 -2.40 -11.67 23.65
CA GLY A 543 -0.98 -11.74 23.34
C GLY A 543 -0.65 -11.48 21.87
N ASP A 544 0.63 -11.55 21.56
CA ASP A 544 1.15 -11.31 20.22
C ASP A 544 1.00 -12.53 19.31
N LEU A 545 0.73 -12.26 18.04
CA LEU A 545 0.83 -13.24 16.96
C LEU A 545 1.80 -12.73 15.91
N LEU A 546 2.48 -13.67 15.25
CA LEU A 546 3.36 -13.38 14.13
C LEU A 546 3.14 -14.41 13.03
N ILE A 547 2.80 -13.93 11.84
CA ILE A 547 2.86 -14.76 10.63
C ILE A 547 4.19 -14.49 9.94
N LEU A 548 5.02 -15.52 9.80
CA LEU A 548 6.34 -15.47 9.18
C LEU A 548 6.28 -16.13 7.79
N THR A 549 6.76 -15.42 6.77
CA THR A 549 6.72 -15.84 5.35
C THR A 549 8.09 -15.66 4.68
N GLY A 550 8.99 -16.60 4.93
CA GLY A 550 10.37 -16.49 4.47
C GLY A 550 11.24 -15.60 5.36
N ALA A 551 12.49 -15.39 4.93
CA ALA A 551 13.48 -14.55 5.60
C ALA A 551 13.25 -13.04 5.37
N SER A 552 13.92 -12.20 6.18
CA SER A 552 13.96 -10.75 5.99
C SER A 552 14.49 -10.44 4.59
N ARG A 553 13.81 -9.54 3.88
CA ARG A 553 14.17 -9.19 2.52
C ARG A 553 13.71 -7.80 2.11
N THR A 554 14.47 -7.20 1.21
CA THR A 554 14.06 -6.05 0.39
C THR A 554 14.36 -6.35 -1.08
N ALA A 555 13.90 -5.49 -1.99
CA ALA A 555 14.22 -5.60 -3.40
C ALA A 555 14.40 -4.23 -4.04
N ASP A 556 15.33 -4.13 -4.99
CA ASP A 556 15.48 -2.93 -5.81
C ASP A 556 14.41 -2.85 -6.91
N ILE A 557 14.45 -1.77 -7.70
CA ILE A 557 13.52 -1.57 -8.83
C ILE A 557 13.65 -2.63 -9.93
N GLU A 558 14.77 -3.36 -9.98
CA GLU A 558 15.03 -4.49 -10.89
C GLU A 558 14.57 -5.83 -10.29
N LYS A 559 13.91 -5.82 -9.12
CA LYS A 559 13.43 -6.99 -8.38
C LYS A 559 14.54 -7.93 -7.89
N ARG A 560 15.78 -7.44 -7.75
CA ARG A 560 16.87 -8.20 -7.12
C ARG A 560 16.64 -8.22 -5.61
N ILE A 561 16.43 -9.43 -5.08
CA ILE A 561 16.15 -9.64 -3.66
C ILE A 561 17.46 -9.56 -2.86
N VAL A 562 17.48 -8.69 -1.85
CA VAL A 562 18.52 -8.64 -0.83
C VAL A 562 17.95 -9.19 0.47
N ARG A 563 18.56 -10.24 1.03
CA ARG A 563 18.11 -10.89 2.28
C ARG A 563 18.93 -10.44 3.48
N GLY A 564 18.33 -10.57 4.66
CA GLY A 564 18.97 -10.26 5.95
C GLY A 564 19.26 -8.78 6.11
N ILE A 565 18.22 -7.96 5.98
CA ILE A 565 18.29 -6.55 6.32
C ILE A 565 18.32 -6.45 7.85
N HIS A 566 17.18 -6.36 8.54
CA HIS A 566 17.14 -6.26 10.00
C HIS A 566 16.74 -7.54 10.72
N GLY A 567 16.50 -8.63 9.98
CA GLY A 567 16.08 -9.92 10.51
C GLY A 567 16.89 -11.08 9.94
N PRO A 568 16.42 -12.33 10.11
CA PRO A 568 17.12 -13.52 9.65
C PRO A 568 17.43 -13.49 8.15
N GLU A 569 18.63 -13.96 7.82
CA GLU A 569 19.10 -14.22 6.45
C GLU A 569 18.49 -15.53 5.91
N GLU A 570 18.34 -16.53 6.79
CA GLU A 570 17.87 -17.88 6.46
C GLU A 570 16.62 -18.26 7.26
N LEU A 571 15.61 -18.79 6.57
CA LEU A 571 14.47 -19.49 7.17
C LEU A 571 14.53 -20.97 6.77
N VAL A 572 14.49 -21.85 7.76
CA VAL A 572 14.40 -23.30 7.56
C VAL A 572 13.11 -23.81 8.17
N VAL A 573 12.40 -24.65 7.42
CA VAL A 573 11.14 -25.23 7.86
C VAL A 573 11.33 -26.75 7.95
N GLU A 574 11.25 -27.26 9.17
CA GLU A 574 11.21 -28.69 9.48
C GLU A 574 9.76 -29.12 9.52
N VAL A 575 9.33 -29.94 8.55
CA VAL A 575 7.95 -30.46 8.52
C VAL A 575 7.98 -31.93 8.89
N GLY A 576 7.47 -32.25 10.08
CA GLY A 576 7.43 -33.60 10.64
C GLY A 576 6.00 -34.09 10.91
N SER A 577 5.85 -35.42 10.93
CA SER A 577 4.68 -36.10 11.46
C SER A 577 4.73 -36.11 13.00
N SER A 578 3.56 -35.93 13.63
CA SER A 578 3.37 -35.75 15.08
C SER A 578 3.96 -36.86 15.95
#